data_AF-A0A109LEJ2-F1
#
_entry.id   AF-A0A109LEJ2-F1
#
_cell.length_a   1.000
_cell.length_b   1.000
_cell.length_c   1.000
_cell.angle_alpha   90.00
_cell.angle_beta   90.00
_cell.angle_gamma   90.00
#
_symmetry.space_group_name_H-M   'P 1'
#
loop_
_entity.id
_entity.type
_entity.pdbx_description
1 polymer ?
#
loop_
_entity_poly.entity_id
_entity_poly.type
_entity_poly.pdbx_seq_one_letter_code
_entity_poly.pdbx_strand_id
1 'polypeptide(L)' 'MERIEHHASFDGWQDVYQHESTTLGCTMKVGVYLPPQAQHGKVPVLYWLSGLTCTEQNFITKSAVQRYAAK' A
#
# COMPACT_ATOMS: atom_id res chain seq x y z
N MET A 1 -12.44 -0.70 -8.27
CA MET A 1 -11.33 -0.84 -7.30
C MET A 1 -11.82 -1.75 -6.20
N GLU A 2 -11.14 -2.86 -5.98
CA GLU A 2 -11.51 -3.94 -5.06
C GLU A 2 -10.34 -4.18 -4.10
N ARG A 3 -10.61 -4.35 -2.81
CA ARG A 3 -9.57 -4.74 -1.84
C ARG A 3 -9.43 -6.25 -1.82
N ILE A 4 -8.26 -6.75 -2.20
CA ILE A 4 -7.98 -8.20 -2.30
C ILE A 4 -7.19 -8.73 -1.10
N GLU A 5 -6.49 -7.87 -0.36
CA GLU A 5 -5.78 -8.21 0.88
C GLU A 5 -6.03 -7.14 1.95
N HIS A 6 -6.03 -7.56 3.23
CA HIS A 6 -6.22 -6.68 4.38
C HIS A 6 -5.52 -7.28 5.62
N HIS A 7 -4.43 -6.65 6.06
CA HIS A 7 -3.59 -7.15 7.14
C HIS A 7 -3.33 -6.08 8.20
N ALA A 8 -3.50 -6.42 9.47
CA ALA A 8 -3.10 -5.54 10.57
C ALA A 8 -1.56 -5.42 10.61
N SER A 9 -1.04 -4.19 10.76
CA SER A 9 0.41 -3.93 10.84
C SER A 9 0.71 -2.62 11.56
N PHE A 10 1.44 -2.68 12.68
CA PHE A 10 1.81 -1.53 13.52
C PHE A 10 0.64 -0.58 13.81
N ASP A 11 -0.47 -1.11 14.35
CA ASP A 11 -1.72 -0.39 14.65
C ASP A 11 -2.41 0.30 13.44
N GLY A 12 -1.90 0.04 12.23
CA GLY A 12 -2.48 0.43 10.96
C GLY A 12 -2.91 -0.78 10.13
N TRP A 13 -3.24 -0.51 8.88
CA TRP A 13 -3.71 -1.52 7.93
C TRP A 13 -2.85 -1.52 6.66
N GLN A 14 -2.34 -2.69 6.31
CA GLN A 14 -1.72 -2.94 5.01
C GLN A 14 -2.77 -3.58 4.10
N ASP A 15 -3.17 -2.84 3.08
CA ASP A 15 -4.14 -3.28 2.08
C ASP A 15 -3.44 -3.50 0.74
N VAL A 16 -3.98 -4.42 -0.05
CA VAL A 16 -3.69 -4.51 -1.49
C VAL A 16 -5.00 -4.38 -2.24
N TYR A 17 -5.02 -3.47 -3.20
CA TYR A 17 -6.16 -3.21 -4.06
C TYR A 17 -5.87 -3.66 -5.48
N GLN A 18 -6.93 -4.13 -6.16
CA GLN A 18 -6.94 -4.44 -7.57
C GLN A 18 -7.90 -3.50 -8.30
N HIS A 19 -7.53 -3.02 -9.49
CA HIS A 19 -8.42 -2.24 -10.34
C HIS A 19 -8.05 -2.36 -11.82
N GLU A 20 -9.04 -2.19 -12.70
CA GLU A 20 -8.77 -1.96 -14.13
C GLU A 20 -8.20 -0.56 -14.33
N SER A 21 -7.04 -0.47 -14.98
CA SER A 21 -6.40 0.80 -15.32
C SER A 21 -6.81 1.22 -16.73
N THR A 22 -7.49 2.36 -16.86
CA THR A 22 -7.85 2.92 -18.17
C THR A 22 -6.62 3.39 -18.95
N THR A 23 -5.58 3.85 -18.25
CA THR A 23 -4.34 4.33 -18.88
C THR A 23 -3.46 3.18 -19.36
N LEU A 24 -3.40 2.06 -18.63
CA LEU A 24 -2.55 0.92 -18.96
C LEU A 24 -3.28 -0.18 -19.74
N GLY A 25 -4.62 -0.15 -19.75
CA GLY A 25 -5.45 -1.13 -20.46
C GLY A 25 -5.43 -2.53 -19.84
N CYS A 26 -5.13 -2.66 -18.54
CA CYS A 26 -5.05 -3.94 -17.85
C CYS A 26 -5.40 -3.83 -16.35
N THR A 27 -5.62 -4.99 -15.74
CA THR A 27 -5.80 -5.14 -14.29
C THR A 27 -4.47 -4.87 -13.56
N MET A 28 -4.49 -3.92 -12.62
CA MET A 28 -3.35 -3.51 -11.82
C MET A 28 -3.57 -3.80 -10.34
N LYS A 29 -2.47 -4.07 -9.62
CA LYS A 29 -2.44 -4.19 -8.16
C LYS A 29 -1.62 -3.06 -7.53
N VAL A 30 -2.05 -2.57 -6.38
CA VAL A 30 -1.36 -1.53 -5.62
C VAL A 30 -1.45 -1.81 -4.12
N GLY A 31 -0.29 -1.73 -3.44
CA GLY A 31 -0.21 -1.80 -1.98
C GLY A 31 -0.39 -0.43 -1.34
N VAL A 32 -1.20 -0.35 -0.28
CA VAL A 32 -1.43 0.89 0.49
C VAL A 32 -1.31 0.58 1.98
N TYR A 33 -0.42 1.29 2.66
CA TYR A 33 -0.36 1.26 4.12
C TYR A 33 -1.10 2.48 4.69
N LEU A 34 -2.10 2.22 5.53
CA LEU A 34 -2.86 3.23 6.26
C LEU A 34 -2.38 3.25 7.71
N PRO A 35 -1.63 4.27 8.14
CA PRO A 35 -1.14 4.36 9.51
C PRO A 35 -2.29 4.71 10.48
N PRO A 36 -2.16 4.48 11.80
CA PRO A 36 -3.23 4.75 12.78
C PRO A 36 -3.75 6.21 12.76
N GLN A 37 -2.89 7.17 12.40
CA GLN A 37 -3.23 8.58 12.23
C GLN A 37 -4.30 8.79 11.14
N ALA A 38 -4.37 7.92 10.12
CA ALA A 38 -5.35 8.00 9.05
C ALA A 38 -6.79 7.77 9.54
N GLN A 39 -6.98 7.18 10.72
CA GLN A 39 -8.30 7.06 11.36
C GLN A 39 -8.81 8.41 11.89
N HIS A 40 -7.92 9.37 12.12
CA HIS A 40 -8.23 10.66 12.75
C HIS A 40 -8.26 11.82 11.74
N GLY A 41 -7.85 11.58 10.50
CA GLY A 41 -7.86 12.61 9.46
C GLY A 41 -7.00 12.25 8.25
N LYS A 42 -6.88 13.21 7.33
CA LYS A 42 -6.01 13.06 6.17
C LYS A 42 -4.54 13.08 6.62
N VAL A 43 -3.75 12.18 6.05
CA VAL A 43 -2.31 12.08 6.24
C VAL A 43 -1.58 12.35 4.92
N PRO A 44 -0.33 12.82 4.94
CA PRO A 44 0.47 12.91 3.72
C PRO A 44 0.68 11.53 3.09
N VAL A 45 0.91 11.51 1.77
CA VAL A 45 1.12 10.27 1.01
C VAL A 45 2.55 10.22 0.47
N LEU A 46 3.22 9.09 0.68
CA LEU A 46 4.49 8.75 0.04
C LEU A 46 4.24 7.69 -1.03
N TYR A 47 4.53 8.01 -2.29
CA TYR A 47 4.53 7.02 -3.38
C TYR A 47 5.90 6.37 -3.47
N TRP A 48 5.93 5.04 -3.34
CA TRP A 48 7.13 4.25 -3.54
C TRP A 48 7.10 3.56 -4.90
N LEU A 49 8.16 3.74 -5.69
CA LEU A 49 8.34 3.10 -6.98
C LEU A 49 9.45 2.04 -6.86
N SER A 50 9.04 0.77 -6.85
CA SER A 50 9.98 -0.34 -6.76
C SER A 50 10.81 -0.49 -8.04
N GLY A 51 11.95 -1.19 -7.92
CA GLY A 51 12.87 -1.42 -9.03
C GLY A 51 12.45 -2.54 -9.99
N LEU A 52 13.36 -2.89 -10.90
CA LEU A 52 13.17 -4.01 -11.82
C LEU A 52 12.78 -5.30 -11.08
N THR A 53 11.93 -6.11 -11.74
CA THR A 53 11.39 -7.40 -11.27
C THR A 53 10.51 -7.37 -10.02
N CYS A 54 10.26 -6.20 -9.43
CA CYS A 54 9.44 -6.08 -8.23
C CYS A 54 7.94 -6.03 -8.50
N THR A 55 7.17 -6.41 -7.49
CA THR A 55 5.75 -6.08 -7.32
C THR A 55 5.55 -5.24 -6.06
N GLU A 56 4.29 -4.91 -5.71
CA GLU A 56 3.95 -4.26 -4.44
C GLU A 56 4.42 -5.06 -3.23
N GLN A 57 4.41 -6.40 -3.33
CA GLN A 57 4.73 -7.31 -2.23
C GLN A 57 6.19 -7.19 -1.77
N ASN A 58 7.12 -6.90 -2.68
CA ASN A 58 8.53 -6.72 -2.33
C ASN A 58 8.70 -5.61 -1.29
N PHE A 59 8.05 -4.46 -1.50
CA PHE A 59 8.17 -3.32 -0.59
C PHE A 59 7.38 -3.55 0.70
N ILE A 60 6.15 -4.08 0.59
CA ILE A 60 5.29 -4.38 1.75
C ILE A 60 6.02 -5.29 2.75
N THR A 61 6.66 -6.36 2.28
CA THR A 61 7.20 -7.41 3.14
C THR A 61 8.65 -7.22 3.56
N LYS A 62 9.45 -6.46 2.82
CA LYS A 62 10.92 -6.40 3.03
C LYS A 62 11.45 -5.03 3.48
N SER A 63 10.68 -3.95 3.36
CA SER A 63 11.17 -2.59 3.68
C SER A 63 11.11 -2.23 5.17
N ALA A 64 10.23 -2.89 5.93
CA ALA A 64 9.88 -2.52 7.30
C ALA A 64 9.42 -1.05 7.49
N VAL A 65 8.97 -0.39 6.41
CA VAL A 65 8.63 1.04 6.44
C VAL A 65 7.40 1.34 7.31
N GLN A 66 6.49 0.37 7.46
CA GLN A 66 5.22 0.54 8.18
C GLN A 66 5.45 1.00 9.62
N ARG A 67 6.52 0.51 10.27
CA ARG A 67 6.93 0.94 11.62
C ARG A 67 7.22 2.44 11.72
N TYR A 68 7.74 3.04 10.65
CA TYR A 68 8.08 4.46 10.60
C TYR A 68 6.88 5.30 10.18
N ALA A 69 6.08 4.81 9.23
CA ALA A 69 4.86 5.48 8.79
C ALA A 69 3.78 5.52 9.89
N ALA A 70 3.80 4.58 10.85
CA ALA A 70 2.88 4.55 11.97
C ALA A 70 3.13 5.63 13.05
N LYS A 71 4.17 6.46 12.90
CA LYS A 71 4.57 7.48 13.88
C LYS A 71 4.23 8.88 13.42
#